data_AF-A0A7S3B7P1-F1
#
_entry.id   AF-A0A7S3B7P1-F1
#
_cell.length_a   1.000
_cell.length_b   1.000
_cell.length_c   1.000
_cell.angle_alpha   90.00
_cell.angle_beta   90.00
_cell.angle_gamma   90.00
#
_symmetry.space_group_name_H-M   'P 1'
#
loop_
_entity.id
_entity.type
_entity.pdbx_description
1 polymer ?
#
loop_
_entity_poly.entity_id
_entity_poly.type
_entity_poly.pdbx_seq_one_letter_code
_entity_poly.pdbx_strand_id
1 'polypeptide(L)'
;MGVGGGDGSPSCFIATLVSADSLSVDRITAAHRLNARFAGCSSQAEAEQLALEVSQSNVCEALVQLLTDGDTLCEIVVFLMINLSVHTDCAERLCHGGLLPVLVAMLRTDDEFFRQHGLALLSILSEHRVLVLQLLRAGVCKLICALTSKLPSHDMHWALEIGEGILGSPTSLRPVHSQQMTRAFDTLRKRVEAGEIRLEPRDTRRLSRVWGLLRVTCTAVVQTAPQGAQPPKAAAPIPLLSGVGDASLRPPHGALFPTMQPHAAKPLPSTGTPVAWS
;
A
#
# COMPACT_ATOMS: atom_id res chain seq x y z
N MET A 1 -30.31 9.86 -30.46
CA MET A 1 -29.27 10.85 -30.12
C MET A 1 -28.01 10.06 -29.84
N GLY A 2 -27.12 9.95 -30.85
CA GLY A 2 -25.84 9.27 -30.70
C GLY A 2 -24.91 10.17 -29.90
N VAL A 3 -24.49 9.70 -28.72
CA VAL A 3 -23.40 10.31 -27.99
C VAL A 3 -22.14 9.97 -28.79
N GLY A 4 -21.53 10.99 -29.39
CA GLY A 4 -20.32 10.84 -30.18
C GLY A 4 -19.21 10.19 -29.36
N GLY A 5 -18.88 8.95 -29.71
CA GLY A 5 -17.64 8.30 -29.32
C GLY A 5 -16.49 9.04 -29.98
N GLY A 6 -16.03 10.12 -29.33
CA GLY A 6 -14.71 10.64 -29.60
C GLY A 6 -13.72 9.59 -29.11
N ASP A 7 -13.21 8.78 -30.03
CA ASP A 7 -11.96 8.03 -29.88
C ASP A 7 -10.84 9.04 -29.63
N GLY A 8 -10.77 9.54 -28.40
CA GLY A 8 -9.62 10.27 -27.94
C GLY A 8 -8.48 9.27 -27.89
N SER A 9 -7.50 9.44 -28.77
CA SER A 9 -6.23 8.72 -28.68
C SER A 9 -5.71 8.81 -27.23
N PRO A 10 -5.11 7.73 -26.68
CA PRO A 10 -4.53 7.73 -25.34
C PRO A 10 -3.64 8.96 -25.06
N SER A 11 -2.92 9.41 -26.08
CA SER A 11 -2.08 10.61 -26.06
C SER A 11 -2.81 11.88 -25.62
N CYS A 12 -4.09 12.03 -25.96
CA CYS A 12 -4.90 13.19 -25.57
C CYS A 12 -5.21 13.19 -24.06
N PHE A 13 -5.53 12.01 -23.52
CA PHE A 13 -5.82 11.87 -22.09
C PHE A 13 -4.54 12.01 -21.26
N ILE A 14 -3.44 11.42 -21.73
CA ILE A 14 -2.12 11.55 -21.12
C ILE A 14 -1.69 13.03 -21.08
N ALA A 15 -1.82 13.76 -22.19
CA ALA A 15 -1.50 15.19 -22.23
C ALA A 15 -2.34 16.01 -21.24
N THR A 16 -3.64 15.72 -21.14
CA THR A 16 -4.54 16.39 -20.19
C THR A 16 -4.17 16.10 -18.73
N LEU A 17 -3.82 14.84 -18.40
CA LEU A 17 -3.42 14.43 -17.06
C LEU A 17 -2.14 15.12 -16.57
N VAL A 18 -1.18 15.26 -17.48
CA VAL A 18 0.16 15.79 -17.19
C VAL A 18 0.19 17.32 -17.24
N SER A 19 -0.73 17.95 -17.94
CA SER A 19 -0.82 19.41 -18.04
C SER A 19 -1.05 20.06 -16.68
N ALA A 20 -0.11 20.91 -16.27
CA ALA A 20 -0.22 21.72 -15.05
C ALA A 20 -1.33 22.79 -15.15
N ASP A 21 -1.69 23.20 -16.37
CA ASP A 21 -2.71 24.21 -16.63
C ASP A 21 -4.15 23.64 -16.65
N SER A 22 -4.28 22.31 -16.60
CA SER A 22 -5.59 21.65 -16.60
C SER A 22 -6.24 21.69 -15.22
N LEU A 23 -7.54 21.99 -15.19
CA LEU A 23 -8.33 21.94 -13.96
C LEU A 23 -8.35 20.53 -13.40
N SER A 24 -8.43 20.37 -12.08
CA SER A 24 -8.45 19.03 -11.44
C SER A 24 -9.56 18.14 -12.01
N VAL A 25 -10.75 18.71 -12.28
CA VAL A 25 -11.88 18.00 -12.88
C VAL A 25 -11.54 17.44 -14.27
N ASP A 26 -10.79 18.17 -15.09
CA ASP A 26 -10.37 17.71 -16.42
C ASP A 26 -9.35 16.58 -16.30
N ARG A 27 -8.41 16.70 -15.35
CA ARG A 27 -7.41 15.66 -15.06
C ARG A 27 -8.08 14.38 -14.54
N ILE A 28 -9.05 14.49 -13.64
CA ILE A 28 -9.85 13.35 -13.15
C ILE A 28 -10.65 12.71 -14.29
N THR A 29 -11.25 13.53 -15.16
CA THR A 29 -11.97 13.02 -16.35
C THR A 29 -11.02 12.27 -17.29
N ALA A 30 -9.81 12.77 -17.48
CA ALA A 30 -8.78 12.09 -18.25
C ALA A 30 -8.30 10.79 -17.58
N ALA A 31 -8.14 10.75 -16.26
CA ALA A 31 -7.88 9.51 -15.50
C ALA A 31 -8.98 8.47 -15.72
N HIS A 32 -10.25 8.90 -15.65
CA HIS A 32 -11.39 8.01 -15.90
C HIS A 32 -11.36 7.42 -17.31
N ARG A 33 -11.10 8.24 -18.32
CA ARG A 33 -11.00 7.77 -19.72
C ARG A 33 -9.84 6.82 -19.92
N LEU A 34 -8.69 7.10 -19.31
CA LEU A 34 -7.53 6.21 -19.37
C LEU A 34 -7.81 4.87 -18.68
N ASN A 35 -8.48 4.89 -17.53
CA ASN A 35 -8.91 3.68 -16.83
C ASN A 35 -9.90 2.85 -17.66
N ALA A 36 -10.88 3.51 -18.28
CA ALA A 36 -11.80 2.86 -19.21
C ALA A 36 -11.08 2.25 -20.42
N ARG A 37 -9.98 2.88 -20.88
CA ARG A 37 -9.16 2.32 -21.96
C ARG A 37 -8.45 1.04 -21.53
N PHE A 38 -7.83 1.02 -20.34
CA PHE A 38 -7.26 -0.22 -19.77
C PHE A 38 -8.31 -1.34 -19.66
N ALA A 39 -9.50 -1.01 -19.16
CA ALA A 39 -10.60 -1.98 -19.05
C ALA A 39 -11.11 -2.46 -20.42
N GLY A 40 -10.94 -1.66 -21.47
CA GLY A 40 -11.33 -1.98 -22.84
C GLY A 40 -10.26 -2.69 -23.65
N CYS A 41 -9.05 -2.93 -23.11
CA CYS A 41 -8.00 -3.66 -23.81
C CYS A 41 -8.46 -5.08 -24.13
N SER A 42 -8.37 -5.45 -25.40
CA SER A 42 -8.81 -6.75 -25.92
C SER A 42 -7.77 -7.86 -25.76
N SER A 43 -6.53 -7.49 -25.42
CA SER A 43 -5.41 -8.41 -25.23
C SER A 43 -4.39 -7.87 -24.23
N GLN A 44 -3.58 -8.77 -23.67
CA GLN A 44 -2.46 -8.41 -22.80
C GLN A 44 -1.44 -7.49 -23.52
N ALA A 45 -1.14 -7.76 -24.80
CA ALA A 45 -0.21 -6.94 -25.58
C ALA A 45 -0.70 -5.49 -25.75
N GLU A 46 -2.02 -5.29 -25.89
CA GLU A 46 -2.61 -3.96 -25.96
C GLU A 46 -2.49 -3.22 -24.61
N ALA A 47 -2.73 -3.92 -23.50
CA ALA A 47 -2.57 -3.36 -22.16
C ALA A 47 -1.10 -3.01 -21.86
N GLU A 48 -0.15 -3.87 -22.25
CA GLU A 48 1.29 -3.63 -22.12
C GLU A 48 1.75 -2.42 -22.95
N GLN A 49 1.25 -2.27 -24.17
CA GLN A 49 1.56 -1.12 -25.01
C GLN A 49 1.04 0.19 -24.40
N LEU A 50 -0.21 0.18 -23.89
CA LEU A 50 -0.77 1.34 -23.20
C LEU A 50 0.01 1.66 -21.91
N ALA A 51 0.39 0.64 -21.14
CA ALA A 51 1.21 0.80 -19.96
C ALA A 51 2.59 1.38 -20.31
N LEU A 52 3.21 0.96 -21.42
CA LEU A 52 4.46 1.52 -21.90
C LEU A 52 4.33 3.01 -22.24
N GLU A 53 3.26 3.41 -22.93
CA GLU A 53 2.98 4.82 -23.23
C GLU A 53 2.79 5.64 -21.95
N VAL A 54 2.02 5.11 -20.99
CA VAL A 54 1.82 5.75 -19.68
C VAL A 54 3.13 5.85 -18.93
N SER A 55 3.93 4.79 -18.93
CA SER A 55 5.21 4.77 -18.25
C SER A 55 6.11 5.85 -18.85
N GLN A 56 6.24 5.96 -20.16
CA GLN A 56 7.08 6.97 -20.83
C GLN A 56 6.64 8.44 -20.62
N SER A 57 5.55 8.68 -19.89
CA SER A 57 5.02 10.00 -19.56
C SER A 57 5.05 10.29 -18.05
N ASN A 58 4.70 11.50 -17.63
CA ASN A 58 4.59 11.89 -16.21
C ASN A 58 3.22 11.58 -15.59
N VAL A 59 2.46 10.64 -16.17
CA VAL A 59 1.12 10.30 -15.69
C VAL A 59 1.16 9.73 -14.28
N CYS A 60 2.15 8.91 -13.94
CA CYS A 60 2.24 8.30 -12.61
C CYS A 60 2.38 9.37 -11.51
N GLU A 61 3.26 10.34 -11.72
CA GLU A 61 3.48 11.49 -10.85
C GLU A 61 2.22 12.37 -10.76
N ALA A 62 1.57 12.62 -11.90
CA ALA A 62 0.31 13.36 -11.95
C ALA A 62 -0.81 12.68 -11.14
N LEU A 63 -0.91 11.35 -11.20
CA LEU A 63 -1.91 10.60 -10.42
C LEU A 63 -1.60 10.67 -8.92
N VAL A 64 -0.32 10.56 -8.51
CA VAL A 64 0.07 10.71 -7.09
C VAL A 64 -0.26 12.11 -6.58
N GLN A 65 -0.03 13.13 -7.40
CA GLN A 65 -0.39 14.50 -7.06
C GLN A 65 -1.90 14.67 -6.88
N LEU A 66 -2.72 14.14 -7.80
CA LEU A 66 -4.18 14.20 -7.68
C LEU A 66 -4.69 13.56 -6.38
N LEU A 67 -4.12 12.42 -5.96
CA LEU A 67 -4.45 11.82 -4.66
C LEU A 67 -4.04 12.68 -3.47
N THR A 68 -2.92 13.41 -3.60
CA THR A 68 -2.38 14.26 -2.53
C THR A 68 -3.17 15.56 -2.38
N ASP A 69 -3.68 16.10 -3.49
CA ASP A 69 -4.47 17.33 -3.51
C ASP A 69 -5.86 17.16 -2.85
N GLY A 70 -6.30 15.92 -2.63
CA GLY A 70 -7.41 15.59 -1.72
C GLY A 70 -8.81 15.70 -2.31
N ASP A 71 -8.96 15.56 -3.63
CA ASP A 71 -10.28 15.64 -4.29
C ASP A 71 -11.18 14.45 -3.97
N THR A 72 -12.48 14.69 -3.82
CA THR A 72 -13.47 13.63 -3.48
C THR A 72 -13.66 12.60 -4.59
N LEU A 73 -13.15 12.83 -5.80
CA LEU A 73 -13.23 11.92 -6.95
C LEU A 73 -11.95 11.08 -7.14
N CYS A 74 -11.11 10.99 -6.11
CA CYS A 74 -9.86 10.23 -6.14
C CYS A 74 -10.03 8.72 -6.30
N GLU A 75 -11.23 8.15 -6.13
CA GLU A 75 -11.48 6.70 -6.28
C GLU A 75 -11.03 6.18 -7.65
N ILE A 76 -11.37 6.91 -8.72
CA ILE A 76 -11.00 6.56 -10.10
C ILE A 76 -9.48 6.56 -10.27
N VAL A 77 -8.80 7.49 -9.60
CA VAL A 77 -7.33 7.59 -9.62
C VAL A 77 -6.73 6.36 -8.95
N VAL A 78 -7.28 5.90 -7.82
CA VAL A 78 -6.83 4.67 -7.15
C VAL A 78 -7.04 3.44 -8.04
N PHE A 79 -8.21 3.32 -8.69
CA PHE A 79 -8.47 2.21 -9.61
C PHE A 79 -7.50 2.17 -10.79
N LEU A 80 -7.21 3.32 -11.38
CA LEU A 80 -6.22 3.43 -12.45
C LEU A 80 -4.82 3.05 -11.94
N MET A 81 -4.43 3.50 -10.75
CA MET A 81 -3.14 3.11 -10.15
C MET A 81 -3.03 1.61 -9.90
N ILE A 82 -4.12 0.95 -9.48
CA ILE A 82 -4.17 -0.51 -9.34
C ILE A 82 -3.90 -1.19 -10.68
N ASN A 83 -4.61 -0.77 -11.74
CA ASN A 83 -4.42 -1.30 -13.09
C ASN A 83 -2.99 -1.06 -13.60
N LEU A 84 -2.44 0.13 -13.36
CA LEU A 84 -1.06 0.44 -13.75
C LEU A 84 -0.04 -0.38 -12.98
N SER A 85 -0.29 -0.67 -11.71
CA SER A 85 0.67 -1.33 -10.82
C SER A 85 0.90 -2.79 -11.16
N VAL A 86 0.07 -3.42 -12.00
CA VAL A 86 0.38 -4.77 -12.52
C VAL A 86 1.59 -4.74 -13.46
N HIS A 87 1.90 -3.59 -14.05
CA HIS A 87 3.04 -3.38 -14.93
C HIS A 87 4.23 -2.78 -14.16
N THR A 88 5.36 -3.49 -14.16
CA THR A 88 6.54 -3.15 -13.34
C THR A 88 7.02 -1.71 -13.54
N ASP A 89 7.13 -1.23 -14.78
CA ASP A 89 7.61 0.12 -15.08
C ASP A 89 6.71 1.22 -14.51
N CYS A 90 5.40 0.99 -14.53
CA CYS A 90 4.42 1.92 -13.96
C CYS A 90 4.46 1.86 -12.43
N ALA A 91 4.57 0.67 -11.84
CA ALA A 91 4.69 0.48 -10.40
C ALA A 91 5.95 1.18 -9.83
N GLU A 92 7.08 1.07 -10.54
CA GLU A 92 8.32 1.79 -10.21
C GLU A 92 8.15 3.31 -10.30
N ARG A 93 7.52 3.81 -11.37
CA ARG A 93 7.27 5.26 -11.52
C ARG A 93 6.30 5.80 -10.48
N LEU A 94 5.24 5.08 -10.15
CA LEU A 94 4.32 5.46 -9.07
C LEU A 94 5.06 5.57 -7.72
N CYS A 95 5.91 4.58 -7.40
CA CYS A 95 6.72 4.62 -6.19
C CYS A 95 7.72 5.78 -6.20
N HIS A 96 8.37 6.04 -7.34
CA HIS A 96 9.28 7.17 -7.52
C HIS A 96 8.57 8.52 -7.36
N GLY A 97 7.35 8.62 -7.87
CA GLY A 97 6.47 9.78 -7.74
C GLY A 97 5.93 10.03 -6.33
N GLY A 98 6.27 9.20 -5.34
CA GLY A 98 5.89 9.40 -3.95
C GLY A 98 4.61 8.69 -3.51
N LEU A 99 4.19 7.62 -4.19
CA LEU A 99 2.99 6.85 -3.83
C LEU A 99 3.06 6.24 -2.42
N LEU A 100 4.23 5.77 -1.95
CA LEU A 100 4.31 5.00 -0.71
C LEU A 100 3.87 5.79 0.55
N PRO A 101 4.32 7.04 0.78
CA PRO A 101 3.76 7.88 1.84
C PRO A 101 2.24 8.07 1.76
N VAL A 102 1.70 8.27 0.54
CA VAL A 102 0.26 8.44 0.30
C VAL A 102 -0.51 7.17 0.67
N LEU A 103 -0.03 6.00 0.24
CA LEU A 103 -0.61 4.70 0.61
C LEU A 103 -0.61 4.47 2.12
N VAL A 104 0.51 4.79 2.80
CA VAL A 104 0.59 4.65 4.26
C VAL A 104 -0.40 5.57 4.97
N ALA A 105 -0.68 6.77 4.43
CA ALA A 105 -1.70 7.66 4.95
C ALA A 105 -3.12 7.13 4.69
N MET A 106 -3.40 6.67 3.45
CA MET A 106 -4.66 6.05 3.07
C MET A 106 -5.01 4.85 3.96
N LEU A 107 -4.04 3.99 4.26
CA LEU A 107 -4.25 2.82 5.10
C LEU A 107 -4.50 3.12 6.58
N ARG A 108 -4.39 4.39 6.99
CA ARG A 108 -4.70 4.87 8.34
C ARG A 108 -6.05 5.56 8.44
N THR A 109 -6.74 5.79 7.33
CA THR A 109 -8.09 6.37 7.36
C THR A 109 -9.11 5.33 7.83
N ASP A 110 -10.22 5.80 8.40
CA ASP A 110 -11.35 4.92 8.74
C ASP A 110 -12.22 4.59 7.51
N ASP A 111 -11.94 5.24 6.37
CA ASP A 111 -12.61 5.02 5.10
C ASP A 111 -12.31 3.62 4.57
N GLU A 112 -13.35 2.79 4.48
CA GLU A 112 -13.27 1.42 4.00
C GLU A 112 -12.80 1.34 2.55
N PHE A 113 -13.24 2.27 1.70
CA PHE A 113 -12.83 2.30 0.29
C PHE A 113 -11.32 2.49 0.18
N PHE A 114 -10.79 3.53 0.81
CA PHE A 114 -9.35 3.83 0.72
C PHE A 114 -8.50 2.77 1.41
N ARG A 115 -8.99 2.19 2.51
CA ARG A 115 -8.29 1.09 3.18
C ARG A 115 -8.21 -0.16 2.30
N GLN A 116 -9.33 -0.61 1.73
CA GLN A 116 -9.37 -1.82 0.90
C GLN A 116 -8.56 -1.66 -0.39
N HIS A 117 -8.75 -0.56 -1.11
CA HIS A 117 -8.05 -0.32 -2.36
C HIS A 117 -6.57 0.03 -2.14
N GLY A 118 -6.25 0.70 -1.03
CA GLY A 118 -4.86 0.89 -0.60
C GLY A 118 -4.16 -0.43 -0.27
N LEU A 119 -4.86 -1.37 0.35
CA LEU A 119 -4.35 -2.72 0.64
C LEU A 119 -4.15 -3.53 -0.65
N ALA A 120 -5.11 -3.47 -1.58
CA ALA A 120 -5.01 -4.12 -2.88
C ALA A 120 -3.85 -3.58 -3.71
N LEU A 121 -3.71 -2.25 -3.78
CA LEU A 121 -2.58 -1.61 -4.45
C LEU A 121 -1.25 -2.04 -3.81
N LEU A 122 -1.16 -2.06 -2.48
CA LEU A 122 0.04 -2.48 -1.77
C LEU A 122 0.36 -3.98 -1.95
N SER A 123 -0.64 -4.86 -2.10
CA SER A 123 -0.40 -6.28 -2.38
C SER A 123 0.22 -6.48 -3.75
N ILE A 124 -0.29 -5.81 -4.78
CA ILE A 124 0.30 -5.82 -6.13
C ILE A 124 1.74 -5.31 -6.10
N LEU A 125 2.00 -4.18 -5.44
CA LEU A 125 3.36 -3.65 -5.32
C LEU A 125 4.32 -4.62 -4.62
N SER A 126 3.83 -5.42 -3.68
CA SER A 126 4.65 -6.40 -2.93
C SER A 126 5.08 -7.60 -3.77
N GLU A 127 4.40 -7.88 -4.88
CA GLU A 127 4.77 -8.95 -5.81
C GLU A 127 5.98 -8.55 -6.69
N HIS A 128 6.17 -7.24 -6.90
CA HIS A 128 7.31 -6.70 -7.62
C HIS A 128 8.59 -6.74 -6.78
N ARG A 129 9.44 -7.74 -7.03
CA ARG A 129 10.69 -7.95 -6.28
C ARG A 129 11.60 -6.73 -6.24
N VAL A 130 11.61 -5.92 -7.30
CA VAL A 130 12.38 -4.67 -7.42
C VAL A 130 11.91 -3.61 -6.41
N LEU A 131 10.64 -3.63 -6.02
CA LEU A 131 10.03 -2.67 -5.10
C LEU A 131 10.15 -3.07 -3.63
N VAL A 132 10.40 -4.35 -3.31
CA VAL A 132 10.41 -4.84 -1.92
C VAL A 132 11.33 -4.00 -1.03
N LEU A 133 12.52 -3.62 -1.48
CA LEU A 133 13.42 -2.75 -0.72
C LEU A 133 12.82 -1.36 -0.42
N GLN A 134 12.11 -0.77 -1.39
CA GLN A 134 11.45 0.52 -1.23
C GLN A 134 10.28 0.40 -0.24
N LEU A 135 9.46 -0.65 -0.35
CA LEU A 135 8.36 -0.96 0.57
C LEU A 135 8.87 -1.13 2.02
N LEU A 136 9.97 -1.86 2.19
CA LEU A 136 10.60 -2.04 3.50
C LEU A 136 11.09 -0.70 4.09
N ARG A 137 11.68 0.17 3.27
CA ARG A 137 12.13 1.52 3.69
C ARG A 137 10.96 2.43 4.05
N ALA A 138 9.84 2.32 3.33
CA ALA A 138 8.60 3.03 3.64
C ALA A 138 7.90 2.53 4.92
N GLY A 139 8.40 1.45 5.54
CA GLY A 139 7.87 0.93 6.79
C GLY A 139 6.64 0.03 6.63
N VAL A 140 6.44 -0.53 5.43
CA VAL A 140 5.30 -1.42 5.13
C VAL A 140 5.23 -2.62 6.08
N CYS A 141 6.37 -3.22 6.46
CA CYS A 141 6.38 -4.29 7.47
C CYS A 141 5.74 -3.86 8.78
N LYS A 142 6.08 -2.67 9.29
CA LYS A 142 5.50 -2.15 10.54
C LYS A 142 4.00 -1.89 10.38
N LEU A 143 3.60 -1.36 9.22
CA LEU A 143 2.20 -1.13 8.90
C LEU A 143 1.40 -2.43 8.91
N ILE A 144 1.84 -3.47 8.19
CA ILE A 144 1.15 -4.76 8.15
C ILE A 144 1.12 -5.43 9.53
N CYS A 145 2.21 -5.34 10.30
CA CYS A 145 2.22 -5.83 11.68
C CYS A 145 1.19 -5.12 12.57
N ALA A 146 0.98 -3.81 12.38
CA ALA A 146 -0.05 -3.07 13.09
C ALA A 146 -1.46 -3.45 12.61
N LEU A 147 -1.64 -3.54 11.29
CA LEU A 147 -2.93 -3.81 10.65
C LEU A 147 -3.44 -5.23 10.94
N THR A 148 -2.59 -6.26 10.93
CA THR A 148 -3.00 -7.65 11.24
C THR A 148 -3.68 -7.83 12.61
N SER A 149 -3.49 -6.89 13.54
CA SER A 149 -4.20 -6.89 14.82
C SER A 149 -5.61 -6.28 14.75
N LYS A 150 -5.86 -5.38 13.80
CA LYS A 150 -7.07 -4.54 13.69
C LYS A 150 -7.94 -4.81 12.47
N LEU A 151 -7.39 -5.45 11.43
CA LEU A 151 -8.12 -5.64 10.18
C LEU A 151 -9.36 -6.52 10.38
N PRO A 152 -10.49 -6.17 9.76
CA PRO A 152 -11.61 -7.08 9.58
C PRO A 152 -11.15 -8.39 8.91
N SER A 153 -11.84 -9.49 9.21
CA SER A 153 -11.50 -10.80 8.64
C SER A 153 -11.46 -10.79 7.10
N HIS A 154 -12.34 -10.01 6.45
CA HIS A 154 -12.40 -9.91 4.99
C HIS A 154 -11.19 -9.16 4.37
N ASP A 155 -10.54 -8.27 5.12
CA ASP A 155 -9.34 -7.55 4.67
C ASP A 155 -8.04 -8.34 4.93
N MET A 156 -8.12 -9.42 5.73
CA MET A 156 -6.95 -10.19 6.14
C MET A 156 -6.23 -10.85 4.96
N HIS A 157 -6.98 -11.15 3.90
CA HIS A 157 -6.45 -11.64 2.62
C HIS A 157 -5.28 -10.78 2.11
N TRP A 158 -5.47 -9.46 2.05
CA TRP A 158 -4.46 -8.54 1.54
C TRP A 158 -3.21 -8.50 2.41
N ALA A 159 -3.37 -8.51 3.74
CA ALA A 159 -2.23 -8.55 4.65
C ALA A 159 -1.38 -9.82 4.48
N LEU A 160 -2.03 -10.95 4.17
CA LEU A 160 -1.37 -12.21 3.87
C LEU A 160 -0.65 -12.17 2.52
N GLU A 161 -1.26 -11.59 1.49
CA GLU A 161 -0.63 -11.40 0.18
C GLU A 161 0.60 -10.50 0.28
N ILE A 162 0.49 -9.36 0.96
CA ILE A 162 1.61 -8.43 1.18
C ILE A 162 2.73 -9.11 1.95
N GLY A 163 2.38 -9.87 3.00
CA GLY A 163 3.34 -10.66 3.77
C GLY A 163 4.08 -11.68 2.90
N GLU A 164 3.34 -12.41 2.06
CA GLU A 164 3.89 -13.41 1.14
C GLU A 164 4.82 -12.76 0.09
N GLY A 165 4.43 -11.64 -0.52
CA GLY A 165 5.25 -10.90 -1.48
C GLY A 165 6.58 -10.40 -0.88
N ILE A 166 6.51 -9.77 0.30
CA ILE A 166 7.71 -9.29 1.02
C ILE A 166 8.65 -10.45 1.37
N LEU A 167 8.10 -11.56 1.87
CA LEU A 167 8.90 -12.71 2.30
C LEU A 167 9.40 -13.57 1.13
N GLY A 168 8.77 -13.49 -0.03
CA GLY A 168 9.20 -14.15 -1.27
C GLY A 168 10.52 -13.59 -1.82
N SER A 169 10.95 -12.41 -1.35
CA SER A 169 12.25 -11.79 -1.68
C SER A 169 13.08 -11.56 -0.40
N PRO A 170 13.55 -12.64 0.27
CA PRO A 170 14.10 -12.58 1.63
C PRO A 170 15.45 -11.87 1.74
N THR A 171 16.14 -11.62 0.62
CA THR A 171 17.48 -11.00 0.59
C THR A 171 17.54 -9.61 1.21
N SER A 172 16.37 -8.97 1.38
CA SER A 172 16.24 -7.59 1.82
C SER A 172 15.71 -7.42 3.24
N LEU A 173 15.27 -8.50 3.88
CA LEU A 173 14.57 -8.42 5.16
C LEU A 173 15.56 -8.38 6.34
N ARG A 174 15.60 -7.25 7.05
CA ARG A 174 16.40 -7.13 8.27
C ARG A 174 15.88 -8.07 9.37
N PRO A 175 16.75 -8.55 10.28
CA PRO A 175 16.37 -9.40 11.41
C PRO A 175 15.17 -8.86 12.21
N VAL A 176 15.17 -7.54 12.46
CA VAL A 176 14.11 -6.85 13.20
C VAL A 176 12.76 -6.94 12.48
N HIS A 177 12.72 -6.79 11.15
CA HIS A 177 11.48 -6.89 10.38
C HIS A 177 10.97 -8.34 10.36
N SER A 178 11.88 -9.31 10.20
CA SER A 178 11.54 -10.74 10.28
C SER A 178 10.92 -11.10 11.64
N GLN A 179 11.51 -10.61 12.72
CA GLN A 179 11.00 -10.84 14.08
C GLN A 179 9.63 -10.17 14.30
N GLN A 180 9.45 -8.93 13.82
CA GLN A 180 8.17 -8.23 13.91
C GLN A 180 7.06 -8.98 13.17
N MET A 181 7.32 -9.38 11.91
CA MET A 181 6.37 -10.15 11.12
C MET A 181 6.08 -11.51 11.77
N THR A 182 7.10 -12.20 12.29
CA THR A 182 6.93 -13.46 13.02
C THR A 182 5.95 -13.31 14.18
N ARG A 183 6.12 -12.27 15.02
CA ARG A 183 5.21 -12.03 16.16
C ARG A 183 3.79 -11.71 15.69
N ALA A 184 3.65 -10.87 14.66
CA ALA A 184 2.34 -10.46 14.13
C ALA A 184 1.58 -11.65 13.54
N PHE A 185 2.22 -12.44 12.67
CA PHE A 185 1.59 -13.61 12.04
C PHE A 185 1.39 -14.79 13.00
N ASP A 186 2.24 -14.97 14.03
CA ASP A 186 1.97 -15.96 15.09
C ASP A 186 0.73 -15.58 15.91
N THR A 187 0.57 -14.28 16.20
CA THR A 187 -0.62 -13.76 16.88
C THR A 187 -1.87 -14.00 16.03
N LEU A 188 -1.83 -13.65 14.74
CA LEU A 188 -2.93 -13.93 13.80
C LEU A 188 -3.27 -15.42 13.76
N ARG A 189 -2.26 -16.29 13.63
CA ARG A 189 -2.44 -17.75 13.62
C ARG A 189 -3.13 -18.26 14.88
N LYS A 190 -2.69 -17.84 16.06
CA LYS A 190 -3.32 -18.21 17.34
C LYS A 190 -4.78 -17.78 17.40
N ARG A 191 -5.12 -16.59 16.90
CA ARG A 191 -6.51 -16.11 16.84
C ARG A 191 -7.38 -16.94 15.89
N VAL A 192 -6.83 -17.39 14.77
CA VAL A 192 -7.50 -18.30 13.84
C VAL A 192 -7.70 -19.68 14.47
N GLU A 193 -6.68 -20.23 15.13
CA GLU A 193 -6.73 -21.51 15.86
C GLU A 193 -7.74 -21.47 17.02
N ALA A 194 -7.86 -20.33 17.71
CA ALA A 194 -8.86 -20.09 18.76
C ALA A 194 -10.28 -19.84 18.22
N GLY A 195 -10.45 -19.74 16.90
CA GLY A 195 -11.75 -19.46 16.27
C GLY A 195 -12.23 -18.01 16.39
N GLU A 196 -11.37 -17.08 16.84
CA GLU A 196 -11.68 -15.65 16.93
C GLU A 196 -11.80 -15.00 15.54
N ILE A 197 -11.02 -15.48 14.58
CA ILE A 197 -11.03 -15.04 13.19
C ILE A 197 -11.33 -16.26 12.32
N ARG A 198 -12.37 -16.15 11.50
CA ARG A 198 -12.63 -17.11 10.42
C ARG A 198 -11.97 -16.62 9.14
N LEU A 199 -11.02 -17.39 8.64
CA LEU A 199 -10.39 -17.16 7.35
C LEU A 199 -10.99 -18.09 6.31
N GLU A 200 -11.06 -17.60 5.07
CA GLU A 200 -11.36 -18.44 3.93
C GLU A 200 -10.30 -19.54 3.77
N PRO A 201 -10.61 -20.69 3.14
CA PRO A 201 -9.64 -21.76 2.92
C PRO A 201 -8.39 -21.31 2.14
N ARG A 202 -8.54 -20.35 1.23
CA ARG A 202 -7.42 -19.75 0.48
C ARG A 202 -6.47 -19.00 1.42
N ASP A 203 -7.01 -18.25 2.36
CA ASP A 203 -6.23 -17.42 3.28
C ASP A 203 -5.60 -18.24 4.38
N THR A 204 -6.25 -19.31 4.84
CA THR A 204 -5.63 -20.30 5.74
C THR A 204 -4.38 -20.93 5.11
N ARG A 205 -4.44 -21.25 3.80
CA ARG A 205 -3.27 -21.73 3.04
C ARG A 205 -2.20 -20.65 2.91
N ARG A 206 -2.57 -19.41 2.62
CA ARG A 206 -1.62 -18.27 2.56
C ARG A 206 -0.93 -18.05 3.90
N LEU A 207 -1.66 -18.04 5.00
CA LEU A 207 -1.11 -17.92 6.36
C LEU A 207 -0.08 -19.02 6.65
N SER A 208 -0.37 -20.24 6.22
CA SER A 208 0.55 -21.37 6.37
C SER A 208 1.85 -21.17 5.56
N ARG A 209 1.74 -20.63 4.34
CA ARG A 209 2.92 -20.29 3.51
C ARG A 209 3.74 -19.15 4.09
N VAL A 210 3.08 -18.05 4.48
CA VAL A 210 3.73 -16.91 5.17
C VAL A 210 4.50 -17.40 6.40
N TRP A 211 3.89 -18.27 7.20
CA TRP A 211 4.54 -18.85 8.36
C TRP A 211 5.75 -19.72 8.00
N GLY A 212 5.62 -20.58 6.98
CA GLY A 212 6.73 -21.37 6.45
C GLY A 212 7.90 -20.50 6.01
N LEU A 213 7.62 -19.43 5.25
CA LEU A 213 8.63 -18.48 4.80
C LEU A 213 9.33 -17.81 5.98
N LEU A 214 8.58 -17.29 6.97
CA LEU A 214 9.14 -16.65 8.17
C LEU A 214 10.09 -17.55 8.95
N ARG A 215 9.80 -18.86 9.05
CA ARG A 215 10.71 -19.82 9.71
C ARG A 215 12.03 -19.92 8.96
N VAL A 216 11.98 -20.03 7.63
CA VAL A 216 13.19 -20.08 6.79
C VAL A 216 13.99 -18.79 6.91
N THR A 217 13.33 -17.62 6.79
CA THR A 217 14.01 -16.32 6.87
C THR A 217 14.66 -16.09 8.24
N CYS A 218 13.97 -16.45 9.33
CA CYS A 218 14.54 -16.34 10.67
C CYS A 218 15.75 -17.26 10.89
N THR A 219 15.72 -18.49 10.35
CA THR A 219 16.88 -19.41 10.48
C THR A 219 18.11 -18.92 9.71
N ALA A 220 17.94 -18.35 8.52
CA ALA A 220 19.04 -17.80 7.72
C ALA A 220 19.69 -16.57 8.39
N VAL A 221 18.89 -15.76 9.09
CA VAL A 221 19.37 -14.61 9.85
C VAL A 221 20.23 -15.03 11.06
N VAL A 222 19.86 -16.10 11.76
CA VAL A 222 20.64 -16.58 12.91
C VAL A 222 22.00 -17.14 12.48
N GLN A 223 22.09 -17.71 11.28
CA GLN A 223 23.34 -18.27 10.75
C GLN A 223 24.31 -17.23 10.17
N THR A 224 23.83 -16.01 9.86
CA THR A 224 24.64 -14.93 9.29
C THR A 224 25.15 -13.93 10.34
N ALA A 225 24.75 -14.06 11.61
CA ALA A 225 25.36 -13.32 12.70
C ALA A 225 26.79 -13.82 12.94
N PRO A 226 27.83 -12.96 12.92
CA PRO A 226 29.20 -13.40 13.14
C PRO A 226 29.32 -14.03 14.53
N GLN A 227 29.55 -15.34 14.56
CA GLN A 227 29.94 -16.09 15.75
C GLN A 227 31.31 -15.55 16.19
N GLY A 228 31.34 -14.52 17.03
CA GLY A 228 32.60 -13.97 17.55
C GLY A 228 32.59 -12.53 18.04
N ALA A 229 31.52 -11.75 17.85
CA ALA A 229 31.45 -10.43 18.46
C ALA A 229 31.19 -10.57 19.98
N GLN A 230 32.27 -10.54 20.77
CA GLN A 230 32.19 -10.33 22.21
C GLN A 230 31.30 -9.11 22.49
N PRO A 231 30.37 -9.19 23.47
CA PRO A 231 29.66 -8.01 23.92
C PRO A 231 30.69 -6.95 24.38
N PRO A 232 30.53 -5.66 24.03
CA PRO A 232 31.40 -4.62 24.55
C PRO A 232 31.36 -4.68 26.08
N LYS A 233 32.54 -4.88 26.66
CA LYS A 233 32.78 -4.93 28.10
C LYS A 233 32.08 -3.72 28.73
N ALA A 234 31.14 -3.99 29.65
CA ALA A 234 30.34 -2.97 30.30
C ALA A 234 31.22 -1.83 30.82
N ALA A 235 31.04 -0.63 30.27
CA ALA A 235 31.58 0.57 30.85
C ALA A 235 30.93 0.76 32.23
N ALA A 236 31.76 1.05 33.23
CA ALA A 236 31.36 1.20 34.62
C ALA A 236 30.22 2.22 34.80
N PRO A 237 29.32 2.03 35.79
CA PRO A 237 28.23 2.95 36.04
C PRO A 237 28.75 4.32 36.47
N ILE A 238 28.31 5.37 35.77
CA ILE A 238 28.51 6.77 36.13
C ILE A 238 27.62 7.07 37.35
N PRO A 239 28.13 7.70 38.42
CA PRO A 239 27.33 8.01 39.61
C PRO A 239 26.29 9.09 39.30
N LEU A 240 25.05 8.81 39.72
CA LEU A 240 23.91 9.73 39.70
C LEU A 240 24.14 10.91 40.65
N LEU A 241 24.16 12.12 40.10
CA LEU A 241 24.02 13.36 40.87
C LEU A 241 22.53 13.68 40.99
N SER A 242 22.04 13.58 42.22
CA SER A 242 20.74 14.07 42.67
C SER A 242 20.75 15.60 42.76
N GLY A 243 19.71 16.25 42.24
CA GLY A 243 19.59 17.72 42.31
C GLY A 243 18.35 18.28 41.62
N VAL A 244 17.23 18.27 42.35
CA VAL A 244 16.20 19.33 42.50
C VAL A 244 15.92 20.26 41.32
N GLY A 245 14.66 20.34 40.90
CA GLY A 245 14.14 21.50 40.15
C GLY A 245 12.75 21.32 39.55
N ASP A 246 11.72 21.61 40.35
CA ASP A 246 10.36 21.93 39.90
C ASP A 246 10.36 23.00 38.81
N ALA A 247 9.63 22.77 37.71
CA ALA A 247 9.03 23.85 36.92
C ALA A 247 7.90 23.32 36.02
N SER A 248 6.68 23.62 36.46
CA SER A 248 5.42 23.58 35.72
C SER A 248 5.49 24.38 34.43
N LEU A 249 5.25 23.74 33.27
CA LEU A 249 4.85 24.42 32.03
C LEU A 249 3.79 23.60 31.28
N ARG A 250 2.55 24.09 31.35
CA ARG A 250 1.44 23.77 30.43
C ARG A 250 1.78 24.28 29.02
N PRO A 251 1.36 23.59 27.95
CA PRO A 251 1.07 24.22 26.68
C PRO A 251 -0.44 24.46 26.48
N PRO A 252 -0.82 25.45 25.64
CA PRO A 252 -2.18 25.96 25.52
C PRO A 252 -3.06 25.14 24.57
N HIS A 253 -4.36 25.17 24.84
CA HIS A 253 -5.43 24.74 23.93
C HIS A 253 -5.50 25.62 22.67
N GLY A 254 -5.88 25.01 21.54
CA GLY A 254 -6.64 25.69 20.49
C GLY A 254 -6.14 25.51 19.06
N ALA A 255 -6.62 24.47 18.36
CA ALA A 255 -6.91 24.55 16.93
C ALA A 255 -8.04 23.56 16.60
N LEU A 256 -9.19 24.14 16.27
CA LEU A 256 -10.44 23.49 15.89
C LEU A 256 -10.28 22.82 14.52
N PHE A 257 -10.63 21.55 14.41
CA PHE A 257 -11.02 20.94 13.14
C PHE A 257 -12.54 20.69 13.17
N PRO A 258 -13.27 20.97 12.07
CA PRO A 258 -14.71 20.84 12.04
C PRO A 258 -15.11 19.36 12.02
N THR A 259 -15.93 18.98 13.00
CA THR A 259 -16.73 17.75 12.98
C THR A 259 -17.62 17.74 11.74
N MET A 260 -17.31 16.88 10.78
CA MET A 260 -18.28 16.51 9.74
C MET A 260 -19.26 15.48 10.31
N GLN A 261 -20.53 15.84 10.31
CA GLN A 261 -21.64 14.93 10.59
C GLN A 261 -21.80 13.92 9.46
N PRO A 262 -22.17 12.66 9.76
CA PRO A 262 -22.40 11.65 8.73
C PRO A 262 -23.73 11.94 8.01
N HIS A 263 -23.66 12.32 6.74
CA HIS A 263 -24.82 12.28 5.85
C HIS A 263 -25.02 10.84 5.36
N ALA A 264 -26.22 10.31 5.58
CA ALA A 264 -26.64 8.99 5.11
C ALA A 264 -26.54 8.91 3.57
N ALA A 265 -25.56 8.16 3.06
CA ALA A 265 -25.43 7.86 1.65
C ALA A 265 -26.41 6.75 1.26
N LYS A 266 -27.23 7.01 0.23
CA LYS A 266 -28.04 6.00 -0.47
C LYS A 266 -27.10 5.07 -1.27
N PRO A 267 -27.46 3.78 -1.44
CA PRO A 267 -26.66 2.85 -2.22
C PRO A 267 -26.71 3.19 -3.72
N LEU A 268 -25.54 3.32 -4.33
CA LEU A 268 -25.35 3.32 -5.79
C LEU A 268 -24.97 1.90 -6.27
N PRO A 269 -25.30 1.52 -7.51
CA PRO A 269 -25.34 0.15 -7.96
C PRO A 269 -23.95 -0.44 -8.20
N SER A 270 -23.85 -1.74 -7.94
CA SER A 270 -22.68 -2.59 -8.17
C SER A 270 -22.32 -2.69 -9.65
N THR A 271 -21.16 -2.17 -10.05
CA THR A 271 -20.49 -2.58 -11.30
C THR A 271 -18.98 -2.38 -11.19
N GLY A 272 -18.22 -3.44 -11.46
CA GLY A 272 -16.78 -3.36 -11.79
C GLY A 272 -15.89 -4.29 -10.98
N THR A 273 -15.99 -5.61 -11.19
CA THR A 273 -14.93 -6.53 -10.79
C THR A 273 -13.64 -6.21 -11.57
N PRO A 274 -12.47 -6.12 -10.92
CA PRO A 274 -11.19 -6.00 -11.62
C PRO A 274 -10.96 -7.24 -12.50
N VAL A 275 -10.42 -7.02 -13.70
CA VAL A 275 -10.09 -8.08 -14.66
C VAL A 275 -8.88 -8.84 -14.12
N ALA A 276 -9.12 -10.07 -13.66
CA ALA A 276 -8.06 -11.02 -13.34
C ALA A 276 -7.55 -11.63 -14.65
N TRP A 277 -6.34 -11.25 -15.06
CA TRP A 277 -5.60 -11.97 -16.09
C TRP A 277 -4.84 -13.11 -15.39
N SER A 278 -5.27 -14.33 -15.66
CA SER A 278 -4.61 -15.58 -15.25
C SER A 278 -3.89 -16.21 -16.43
#